data_AF-A0A6I3DD00-F1
#
_entry.id   AF-A0A6I3DD00-F1
#
_cell.length_a   1.000
_cell.length_b   1.000
_cell.length_c   1.000
_cell.angle_alpha   90.00
_cell.angle_beta   90.00
_cell.angle_gamma   90.00
#
_symmetry.space_group_name_H-M   'P 1'
#
loop_
_entity.id
_entity.type
_entity.pdbx_description
1 polymer ?
#
loop_
_entity_poly.entity_id
_entity_poly.type
_entity_poly.pdbx_seq_one_letter_code
_entity_poly.pdbx_strand_id
1 'polypeptide(L)' 'MTKGLESAMHRQATKPLVRVVVVDYDGGETTLACLRSLEATNWPEDSLEIVLVDNASQKPVTALVRSE' A
#
# COMPACT_ATOMS: atom_id res chain seq x y z
N MET A 1 34.31 -20.50 -25.16
CA MET A 1 33.01 -20.28 -25.83
C MET A 1 31.89 -20.64 -24.86
N THR A 2 31.59 -19.69 -23.95
CA THR A 2 30.28 -19.27 -23.41
C THR A 2 29.07 -20.24 -23.45
N LYS A 3 29.18 -21.45 -22.87
CA LYS A 3 28.00 -22.27 -22.59
C LYS A 3 27.57 -22.10 -21.13
N GLY A 4 26.54 -21.28 -20.89
CA GLY A 4 25.59 -21.54 -19.80
C GLY A 4 25.59 -20.59 -18.59
N LEU A 5 26.33 -19.47 -18.61
CA LEU A 5 26.33 -18.46 -17.52
C LEU A 5 24.93 -17.81 -17.27
N GLU A 6 23.93 -18.12 -18.08
CA GLU A 6 22.58 -17.52 -18.03
C GLU A 6 21.47 -18.50 -17.59
N SER A 7 21.81 -19.76 -17.28
CA SER A 7 20.83 -20.87 -17.16
C SER A 7 19.99 -20.92 -15.87
N ALA A 8 19.98 -19.89 -15.05
CA ALA A 8 18.94 -19.73 -14.04
C ALA A 8 18.67 -18.24 -13.85
N MET A 9 18.17 -17.63 -14.93
CA MET A 9 17.26 -16.49 -14.84
C MET A 9 16.42 -16.70 -13.58
N HIS A 10 16.70 -15.91 -12.55
CA HIS A 10 15.87 -15.79 -11.36
C HIS A 10 14.45 -15.75 -11.91
N ARG A 11 13.63 -16.77 -11.64
CA ARG A 11 12.19 -16.62 -11.86
C ARG A 11 11.87 -15.35 -11.12
N GLN A 12 11.55 -14.27 -11.83
CA GLN A 12 11.07 -13.05 -11.22
C GLN A 12 9.83 -13.50 -10.46
N ALA A 13 9.96 -13.73 -9.16
CA ALA A 13 8.82 -14.09 -8.35
C ALA A 13 7.90 -12.89 -8.50
N THR A 14 6.73 -13.10 -9.13
CA THR A 14 5.70 -12.07 -9.22
C THR A 14 5.48 -11.59 -7.81
N LYS A 15 5.70 -10.30 -7.55
CA LYS A 15 5.47 -9.73 -6.22
C LYS A 15 4.02 -10.04 -5.84
N PRO A 16 3.74 -10.46 -4.59
CA PRO A 16 2.38 -10.80 -4.20
C PRO A 16 1.47 -9.57 -4.24
N LEU A 17 0.18 -9.78 -4.46
CA LEU A 17 -0.82 -8.76 -4.19
C LEU A 17 -0.89 -8.54 -2.67
N VAL A 18 -0.66 -7.30 -2.23
CA VAL A 18 -0.71 -6.89 -0.83
C VAL A 18 -1.91 -5.98 -0.61
N ARG A 19 -2.69 -6.26 0.44
CA ARG A 19 -3.72 -5.35 0.92
C ARG A 19 -3.37 -4.85 2.32
N VAL A 20 -3.23 -3.54 2.47
CA VAL A 20 -3.01 -2.87 3.76
C VAL A 20 -4.36 -2.36 4.26
N VAL A 21 -4.78 -2.86 5.43
CA VAL A 21 -6.01 -2.40 6.10
C VAL A 21 -5.63 -1.42 7.20
N VAL A 22 -5.97 -0.15 7.02
CA VAL A 22 -5.76 0.91 8.01
C VAL A 22 -7.07 1.10 8.77
N VAL A 23 -7.07 0.76 10.06
CA VAL A 23 -8.23 0.99 10.92
C VAL A 23 -8.02 2.29 11.67
N ASP A 24 -8.97 3.22 11.53
CA ASP A 24 -8.90 4.58 12.08
C ASP A 24 -9.98 4.82 13.15
N TYR A 25 -9.61 5.56 14.18
CA TYR A 25 -10.55 6.15 15.14
C TYR A 25 -10.06 7.55 15.51
N ASP A 26 -10.75 8.58 15.02
CA ASP A 26 -10.41 9.99 15.23
C ASP A 26 -8.92 10.34 14.93
N GLY A 27 -8.27 9.67 13.96
CA GLY A 27 -6.83 9.82 13.72
C GLY A 27 -6.43 11.07 12.94
N GLY A 28 -7.36 11.67 12.18
CA GLY A 28 -7.15 12.95 11.49
C GLY A 28 -5.88 12.98 10.62
N GLU A 29 -5.02 13.99 10.84
CA GLU A 29 -3.75 14.14 10.10
C GLU A 29 -2.79 12.95 10.25
N THR A 30 -2.84 12.23 11.38
CA THR A 30 -2.00 11.02 11.54
C THR A 30 -2.39 9.96 10.53
N THR A 31 -3.70 9.80 10.29
CA THR A 31 -4.22 8.84 9.32
C THR A 31 -3.94 9.30 7.90
N LEU A 32 -4.04 10.60 7.59
CA LEU A 32 -3.63 11.13 6.29
C LEU A 32 -2.13 10.91 6.04
N ALA A 33 -1.27 11.19 7.02
CA ALA A 33 0.17 10.94 6.90
C ALA A 33 0.49 9.45 6.72
N CYS A 34 -0.25 8.55 7.38
CA CYS A 34 -0.13 7.11 7.19
C CYS A 34 -0.46 6.71 5.75
N LEU A 35 -1.59 7.18 5.20
CA LEU A 35 -2.01 6.87 3.83
C LEU A 35 -1.01 7.39 2.81
N ARG A 36 -0.57 8.65 2.92
CA ARG A 36 0.47 9.22 2.05
C ARG A 36 1.78 8.44 2.12
N SER A 37 2.16 7.92 3.28
CA SER A 37 3.34 7.07 3.45
C SER A 37 3.20 5.72 2.73
N LEU A 38 2.01 5.11 2.78
CA LEU A 38 1.73 3.85 2.08
C LEU A 38 1.72 4.03 0.55
N GLU A 39 1.15 5.14 0.06
CA GLU A 39 1.18 5.51 -1.36
C GLU A 39 2.61 5.80 -1.85
N ALA A 40 3.47 6.35 -1.00
CA ALA A 40 4.87 6.63 -1.32
C ALA A 40 5.80 5.40 -1.29
N THR A 41 5.28 4.19 -1.09
CA THR A 41 6.11 2.97 -1.07
C THR A 41 6.60 2.58 -2.47
N ASN A 42 7.70 1.81 -2.53
CA ASN A 42 8.21 1.23 -3.79
C ASN A 42 7.54 -0.13 -4.13
N TRP A 43 6.37 -0.43 -3.56
CA TRP A 43 5.60 -1.61 -3.96
C TRP A 43 4.96 -1.35 -5.34
N PRO A 44 4.86 -2.35 -6.22
CA PRO A 44 4.20 -2.13 -7.50
C PRO A 44 2.75 -1.69 -7.28
N GLU A 45 2.36 -0.61 -7.97
CA GLU A 45 1.04 0.00 -7.88
C GLU A 45 -0.09 -0.98 -8.24
N ASP A 46 0.15 -1.85 -9.22
CA ASP A 46 -0.75 -2.92 -9.63
C ASP A 46 -0.86 -4.09 -8.62
N SER A 47 -0.03 -4.06 -7.57
CA SER A 47 0.10 -5.11 -6.57
C SER A 47 -0.08 -4.60 -5.13
N LEU A 48 -0.53 -3.35 -4.94
CA LEU A 48 -0.85 -2.77 -3.64
C LEU A 48 -2.31 -2.27 -3.62
N GLU A 49 -3.04 -2.64 -2.57
CA GLU A 49 -4.34 -2.07 -2.26
C GLU A 49 -4.36 -1.52 -0.84
N ILE A 50 -4.95 -0.35 -0.65
CA ILE A 50 -5.11 0.28 0.67
C ILE A 50 -6.61 0.36 0.98
N VAL A 51 -7.01 -0.15 2.13
CA VAL A 51 -8.39 -0.07 2.64
C VAL A 51 -8.38 0.69 3.95
N LEU A 52 -8.99 1.88 3.95
CA LEU A 52 -9.27 2.63 5.16
C LEU A 52 -10.61 2.17 5.75
N VAL A 53 -10.60 1.78 7.02
CA VAL A 53 -11.78 1.44 7.81
C VAL A 53 -11.93 2.45 8.93
N ASP A 54 -12.99 3.26 8.86
CA ASP A 54 -13.39 4.08 10.00
C ASP A 54 -14.04 3.17 11.06
N ASN A 55 -13.55 3.23 12.29
CA ASN A 55 -14.01 2.42 13.42
C ASN A 55 -14.97 3.20 14.32
N ALA A 56 -16.01 3.81 13.73
CA ALA A 56 -17.00 4.63 14.42
C ALA A 56 -16.41 5.88 15.09
N SER A 57 -15.55 6.59 14.35
CA SER A 57 -14.97 7.86 14.77
C SER A 57 -16.06 8.90 15.08
N GLN A 58 -15.79 9.79 16.04
CA GLN A 58 -16.62 10.98 16.25
C GLN A 58 -16.41 12.01 15.13
N LYS A 59 -15.20 12.05 14.56
CA LYS A 59 -14.79 12.91 13.46
C LYS A 59 -14.09 12.07 12.38
N PRO A 60 -14.84 11.34 11.54
CA PRO A 60 -14.26 10.48 10.52
C PRO A 60 -13.35 11.24 9.56
N VAL A 61 -12.14 10.74 9.32
CA VAL A 61 -11.18 11.33 8.37
C VAL A 61 -11.58 11.08 6.91
N THR A 62 -12.56 10.21 6.66
CA THR A 62 -12.94 9.74 5.31
C THR A 62 -13.36 10.85 4.34
N ALA A 63 -13.92 11.97 4.83
CA ALA A 63 -14.25 13.11 3.99
C ALA A 63 -12.99 13.82 3.48
N LEU A 64 -11.96 13.96 4.31
CA LEU A 64 -10.68 14.55 3.94
C LEU A 64 -9.94 13.67 2.93
N VAL A 65 -9.95 12.35 3.16
CA VAL A 65 -9.33 11.37 2.25
C VAL A 65 -9.92 11.41 0.85
N ARG A 66 -11.23 11.70 0.71
CA ARG A 66 -11.88 11.82 -0.61
C ARG A 66 -11.57 13.12 -1.36
N SER A 67 -11.01 14.10 -0.67
CA SER A 67 -10.68 15.42 -1.21
C SER A 67 -9.21 15.62 -1.54
N GLU A 68 -8.34 14.68 -1.13
CA GLU A 68 -6.98 14.56 -1.64
C GLU A 68 -7.02 14.17 -3.14
#